data_AF-A0A9Q9Y427-F1
#
_entry.id   AF-A0A9Q9Y427-F1
#
_cell.length_a   1.000
_cell.length_b   1.000
_cell.length_c   1.000
_cell.angle_alpha   90.00
_cell.angle_beta   90.00
_cell.angle_gamma   90.00
#
_symmetry.space_group_name_H-M   'P 1'
#
loop_
_entity.id
_entity.type
_entity.pdbx_description
1 polymer ?
#
loop_
_entity_poly.entity_id
_entity_poly.type
_entity_poly.pdbx_seq_one_letter_code
_entity_poly.pdbx_strand_id
1 'polypeptide(L)'
;MFCRNQTARATIARGSALEMEIRRGKFRQSVLMETPQDSDIQKKIDYEIRMREGACKLLAACSQRDQALEASKSLLTCNARIMAYMSELQRMKEAQVMQRVARRSSDAGPMDDRSPCKAKVAISDLRIPLMWKDTEYFKNKGELHRCAVFCLLQLGGEIFDTDMVMVDRTLTDICFDNTIVFNEASPGFELRVELYSCCSEEDYSAGSTPRKLASKLSTSLGRSSGKKMRGALEPGACSPTSNGGGAAILLPVPSVPGPKYHLLAHTTLNLSHVQDSFRTHDFTITGNEECSYWLPLYGGVCCRLAAQPHCMTQQMMSGCLRVKLGGEPQGWTNVYGVLKGTNLFCYHQKEDMEANVEPVLTIGINKETRIRAAEKDPHSKAQNICITNQYGGEEVMHTLAADSREDTQHWMEAFWQQFYDMSQWRQCCDDLMKIELPSPRKPAIVTPKQGSLYHEMVAPASGEGLLLQDNAVSAEIRALLSSYYNDSY
;
A
#
# COMPACT_ATOMS: atom_id res chain seq x y z
N MET A 1 -24.58 -35.79 -29.05
CA MET A 1 -25.76 -34.90 -29.15
C MET A 1 -26.16 -34.49 -27.75
N PHE A 2 -26.32 -33.19 -27.47
CA PHE A 2 -26.79 -32.70 -26.17
C PHE A 2 -28.28 -32.37 -26.23
N CYS A 3 -29.10 -32.95 -25.35
CA CYS A 3 -30.46 -32.47 -25.12
C CYS A 3 -30.46 -31.44 -23.98
N ARG A 4 -30.71 -30.17 -24.35
CA ARG A 4 -30.98 -29.08 -23.40
C ARG A 4 -32.45 -29.12 -22.95
N ASN A 5 -32.72 -28.51 -21.79
CA ASN A 5 -34.04 -28.20 -21.22
C ASN A 5 -34.77 -29.35 -20.49
N GLN A 6 -34.46 -29.53 -19.20
CA GLN A 6 -35.46 -29.86 -18.19
C GLN A 6 -35.42 -28.82 -17.07
N THR A 7 -36.39 -27.90 -17.07
CA THR A 7 -36.68 -27.07 -15.89
C THR A 7 -37.45 -27.91 -14.88
N ALA A 8 -36.76 -28.46 -13.89
CA ALA A 8 -37.39 -29.14 -12.75
C ALA A 8 -38.19 -28.14 -11.91
N ARG A 9 -39.50 -28.03 -12.18
CA ARG A 9 -40.41 -27.18 -11.43
C ARG A 9 -40.82 -27.91 -10.14
N ALA A 10 -40.14 -27.61 -9.04
CA ALA A 10 -40.45 -28.19 -7.74
C ALA A 10 -41.85 -27.75 -7.26
N THR A 11 -42.81 -28.66 -7.28
CA THR A 11 -44.18 -28.42 -6.79
C THR A 11 -44.23 -28.66 -5.29
N ILE A 12 -44.37 -27.60 -4.49
CA ILE A 12 -44.54 -27.72 -3.04
C ILE A 12 -45.96 -28.24 -2.77
N ALA A 13 -46.06 -29.36 -2.04
CA ALA A 13 -47.35 -29.95 -1.68
C ALA A 13 -48.14 -29.04 -0.72
N ARG A 14 -49.44 -28.85 -1.01
CA ARG A 14 -50.32 -28.03 -0.17
C ARG A 14 -50.43 -28.63 1.24
N GLY A 15 -50.16 -27.82 2.26
CA GLY A 15 -50.14 -28.22 3.67
C GLY A 15 -48.81 -28.82 4.15
N SER A 16 -47.78 -28.88 3.31
CA SER A 16 -46.44 -29.29 3.76
C SER A 16 -45.83 -28.29 4.76
N ALA A 17 -44.93 -28.78 5.63
CA ALA A 17 -44.17 -27.95 6.56
C ALA A 17 -43.45 -26.79 5.83
N LEU A 18 -42.89 -27.07 4.65
CA LEU A 18 -42.23 -26.09 3.79
C LEU A 18 -43.18 -24.98 3.31
N GLU A 19 -44.42 -25.29 2.91
CA GLU A 19 -45.42 -24.26 2.56
C GLU A 19 -45.80 -23.43 3.80
N MET A 20 -45.93 -24.07 4.96
CA MET A 20 -46.29 -23.40 6.21
C MET A 20 -45.18 -22.47 6.73
N GLU A 21 -43.91 -22.79 6.50
CA GLU A 21 -42.76 -21.92 6.80
C GLU A 21 -42.66 -20.72 5.85
N ILE A 22 -42.91 -20.93 4.55
CA ILE A 22 -43.00 -19.85 3.55
C ILE A 22 -44.14 -18.88 3.91
N ARG A 23 -45.33 -19.39 4.24
CA ARG A 23 -46.48 -18.57 4.68
C ARG A 23 -46.24 -17.85 6.01
N ARG A 24 -45.39 -18.38 6.89
CA ARG A 24 -45.02 -17.75 8.18
C ARG A 24 -43.99 -16.62 8.04
N GLY A 25 -43.53 -16.30 6.82
CA GLY A 25 -42.52 -15.25 6.60
C GLY A 25 -41.17 -15.55 7.24
N LYS A 26 -40.94 -16.79 7.71
CA LYS A 26 -39.72 -17.22 8.40
C LYS A 26 -38.69 -17.82 7.45
N PHE A 27 -38.61 -17.31 6.24
CA PHE A 27 -37.36 -17.40 5.48
C PHE A 27 -36.37 -16.46 6.16
N ARG A 28 -35.65 -16.96 7.17
CA ARG A 28 -34.55 -16.21 7.79
C ARG A 28 -33.56 -15.85 6.68
N GLN A 29 -33.34 -14.56 6.52
CA GLN A 29 -32.30 -13.99 5.67
C GLN A 29 -30.93 -14.24 6.34
N SER A 30 -30.52 -15.50 6.36
CA SER A 30 -29.32 -16.01 7.06
C SER A 30 -28.55 -17.02 6.21
N VAL A 31 -28.60 -16.88 4.88
CA VAL A 31 -27.88 -17.75 3.92
C VAL A 31 -26.46 -17.21 3.61
N LEU A 32 -26.27 -15.90 3.76
CA LEU A 32 -25.01 -15.37 4.30
C LEU A 32 -25.23 -15.11 5.80
N MET A 33 -24.41 -15.72 6.65
CA MET A 33 -24.03 -15.03 7.87
C MET A 33 -22.95 -14.05 7.41
N GLU A 34 -23.22 -12.75 7.47
CA GLU A 34 -22.19 -11.74 7.27
C GLU A 34 -21.12 -11.97 8.34
N THR A 35 -19.87 -12.18 7.92
CA THR A 35 -18.77 -12.25 8.87
C THR A 35 -18.49 -10.85 9.42
N PRO A 36 -17.87 -10.73 10.61
CA PRO A 36 -17.44 -9.42 11.12
C PRO A 36 -16.57 -8.65 10.11
N GLN A 37 -15.73 -9.36 9.36
CA GLN A 37 -14.89 -8.78 8.30
C GLN A 37 -15.72 -8.27 7.11
N ASP A 38 -16.75 -9.00 6.65
CA ASP A 38 -17.67 -8.52 5.62
C ASP A 38 -18.36 -7.21 6.07
N SER A 39 -18.78 -7.15 7.34
CA SER A 39 -19.40 -5.97 7.93
C SER A 39 -18.45 -4.77 7.99
N ASP A 40 -17.18 -4.99 8.33
CA ASP A 40 -16.18 -3.92 8.42
C ASP A 40 -15.76 -3.38 7.04
N ILE A 41 -15.66 -4.23 6.01
CA ILE A 41 -15.43 -3.76 4.64
C ILE A 41 -16.67 -3.01 4.11
N GLN A 42 -17.88 -3.48 4.42
CA GLN A 42 -19.10 -2.75 4.04
C GLN A 42 -19.16 -1.36 4.68
N LYS A 43 -18.80 -1.21 5.97
CA LYS A 43 -18.68 0.10 6.63
C LYS A 43 -17.67 1.01 5.94
N LYS A 44 -16.53 0.48 5.48
CA LYS A 44 -15.55 1.24 4.69
C LYS A 44 -16.13 1.71 3.35
N ILE A 45 -16.84 0.84 2.61
CA ILE A 45 -17.54 1.21 1.37
C ILE A 45 -18.56 2.33 1.62
N ASP A 46 -19.41 2.18 2.65
CA ASP A 46 -20.45 3.16 3.00
C ASP A 46 -19.87 4.49 3.51
N TYR A 47 -18.68 4.46 4.09
CA TYR A 47 -17.91 5.67 4.44
C TYR A 47 -17.38 6.36 3.18
N GLU A 48 -16.67 5.66 2.30
CA GLU A 48 -16.11 6.26 1.08
C GLU A 48 -17.20 6.75 0.11
N ILE A 49 -18.37 6.10 0.05
CA ILE A 49 -19.53 6.59 -0.71
C ILE A 49 -20.00 7.96 -0.18
N ARG A 50 -20.06 8.15 1.14
CA ARG A 50 -20.42 9.43 1.76
C ARG A 50 -19.33 10.48 1.56
N MET A 51 -18.06 10.11 1.64
CA MET A 51 -16.93 11.00 1.33
C MET A 51 -16.97 11.47 -0.13
N ARG A 52 -17.22 10.55 -1.07
CA ARG A 52 -17.43 10.83 -2.49
C ARG A 52 -18.59 11.80 -2.74
N GLU A 53 -19.73 11.59 -2.08
CA GLU A 53 -20.88 12.52 -2.16
C GLU A 53 -20.55 13.90 -1.57
N GLY A 54 -19.74 13.95 -0.51
CA GLY A 54 -19.19 15.19 0.05
C GLY A 54 -18.30 15.91 -0.95
N ALA A 55 -17.33 15.22 -1.55
CA ALA A 55 -16.42 15.75 -2.57
C ALA A 55 -17.19 16.28 -3.79
N CYS A 56 -18.22 15.58 -4.27
CA CYS A 56 -19.09 16.06 -5.34
C CYS A 56 -19.84 17.36 -4.99
N LYS A 57 -20.32 17.50 -3.75
CA LYS A 57 -21.00 18.73 -3.27
C LYS A 57 -20.02 19.89 -3.10
N LEU A 58 -18.81 19.62 -2.58
CA LEU A 58 -17.74 20.59 -2.47
C LEU A 58 -17.33 21.09 -3.86
N LEU A 59 -17.07 20.17 -4.80
CA LEU A 59 -16.67 20.51 -6.18
C LEU A 59 -17.72 21.39 -6.88
N ALA A 60 -19.01 21.11 -6.69
CA ALA A 60 -20.11 21.92 -7.22
C ALA A 60 -20.25 23.32 -6.56
N ALA A 61 -19.63 23.53 -5.39
CA ALA A 61 -19.62 24.80 -4.66
C ALA A 61 -18.28 25.55 -4.74
N CYS A 62 -17.23 24.92 -5.29
CA CYS A 62 -15.90 25.52 -5.39
C CYS A 62 -15.91 26.75 -6.29
N SER A 63 -15.55 27.91 -5.74
CA SER A 63 -15.30 29.13 -6.50
C SER A 63 -13.81 29.37 -6.77
N GLN A 64 -12.92 28.65 -6.08
CA GLN A 64 -11.47 28.72 -6.26
C GLN A 64 -10.94 27.44 -6.91
N ARG A 65 -9.97 27.59 -7.82
CA ARG A 65 -9.42 26.48 -8.63
C ARG A 65 -8.67 25.45 -7.78
N ASP A 66 -7.88 25.89 -6.81
CA ASP A 66 -7.15 25.00 -5.90
C ASP A 66 -8.09 24.14 -5.05
N GLN A 67 -9.20 24.72 -4.56
CA GLN A 67 -10.25 23.98 -3.85
C GLN A 67 -10.93 22.93 -4.76
N ALA A 68 -11.20 23.30 -6.02
CA ALA A 68 -11.77 22.39 -7.01
C ALA A 68 -10.81 21.25 -7.37
N LEU A 69 -9.50 21.52 -7.44
CA LEU A 69 -8.46 20.51 -7.66
C LEU A 69 -8.39 19.52 -6.50
N GLU A 70 -8.39 19.97 -5.24
CA GLU A 70 -8.40 19.08 -4.06
C GLU A 70 -9.71 18.28 -3.94
N ALA A 71 -10.86 18.89 -4.26
CA ALA A 71 -12.14 18.19 -4.31
C ALA A 71 -12.16 17.11 -5.41
N SER A 72 -11.60 17.38 -6.60
CA SER A 72 -11.44 16.42 -7.68
C SER A 72 -10.45 15.29 -7.36
N LYS A 73 -9.34 15.60 -6.67
CA LYS A 73 -8.40 14.60 -6.15
C LYS A 73 -9.12 13.68 -5.16
N SER A 74 -9.80 14.25 -4.17
CA SER A 74 -10.58 13.53 -3.17
C SER A 74 -11.63 12.61 -3.82
N LEU A 75 -12.34 13.10 -4.84
CA LEU A 75 -13.31 12.33 -5.61
C LEU A 75 -12.67 11.12 -6.33
N LEU A 76 -11.50 11.30 -6.96
CA LEU A 76 -10.75 10.21 -7.60
C LEU A 76 -10.32 9.16 -6.57
N THR A 77 -9.69 9.57 -5.48
CA THR A 77 -9.22 8.65 -4.42
C THR A 77 -10.38 7.89 -3.77
N CYS A 78 -11.51 8.54 -3.48
CA CYS A 78 -12.70 7.87 -2.95
C CYS A 78 -13.23 6.80 -3.94
N ASN A 79 -13.28 7.11 -5.24
CA ASN A 79 -13.71 6.14 -6.26
C ASN A 79 -12.77 4.93 -6.31
N ALA A 80 -11.45 5.15 -6.26
CA ALA A 80 -10.46 4.07 -6.22
C ALA A 80 -10.63 3.19 -4.97
N ARG A 81 -10.76 3.79 -3.78
CA ARG A 81 -11.02 3.07 -2.51
C ARG A 81 -12.31 2.25 -2.56
N ILE A 82 -13.40 2.81 -3.08
CA ILE A 82 -14.67 2.08 -3.26
C ILE A 82 -14.46 0.84 -4.14
N MET A 83 -13.80 0.99 -5.29
CA MET A 83 -13.55 -0.14 -6.21
C MET A 83 -12.68 -1.22 -5.57
N ALA A 84 -11.61 -0.85 -4.85
CA ALA A 84 -10.75 -1.78 -4.14
C ALA A 84 -11.50 -2.55 -3.04
N TYR A 85 -12.26 -1.85 -2.19
CA TYR A 85 -13.05 -2.48 -1.13
C TYR A 85 -14.19 -3.36 -1.68
N MET A 86 -14.84 -2.97 -2.77
CA MET A 86 -15.85 -3.81 -3.45
C MET A 86 -15.23 -5.07 -4.05
N SER A 87 -14.03 -4.97 -4.65
CA SER A 87 -13.29 -6.12 -5.18
C SER A 87 -12.86 -7.09 -4.07
N GLU A 88 -12.35 -6.56 -2.96
CA GLU A 88 -11.97 -7.37 -1.79
C GLU A 88 -13.17 -8.10 -1.20
N LEU A 89 -14.30 -7.40 -0.99
CA LEU A 89 -15.54 -7.98 -0.48
C LEU A 89 -16.09 -9.07 -1.40
N GLN A 90 -15.96 -8.90 -2.73
CA GLN A 90 -16.34 -9.92 -3.70
C GLN A 90 -15.43 -11.15 -3.60
N ARG A 91 -14.11 -10.96 -3.52
CA ARG A 91 -13.12 -12.04 -3.34
C ARG A 91 -13.37 -12.83 -2.05
N MET A 92 -13.67 -12.15 -0.95
CA MET A 92 -14.03 -12.80 0.33
C MET A 92 -15.29 -13.67 0.19
N LYS A 93 -16.35 -13.14 -0.45
CA LYS A 93 -17.60 -13.90 -0.69
C LYS A 93 -17.37 -15.11 -1.58
N GLU A 94 -16.55 -15.00 -2.63
CA GLU A 94 -16.17 -16.11 -3.49
C GLU A 94 -15.38 -17.20 -2.73
N ALA A 95 -14.40 -16.81 -1.91
CA ALA A 95 -13.65 -17.73 -1.07
C ALA A 95 -14.56 -18.49 -0.07
N GLN A 96 -15.50 -17.79 0.59
CA GLN A 96 -16.49 -18.41 1.47
C GLN A 96 -17.37 -19.44 0.73
N VAL A 97 -17.77 -19.16 -0.52
CA VAL A 97 -18.54 -20.10 -1.35
C VAL A 97 -17.68 -21.32 -1.70
N MET A 98 -16.44 -21.13 -2.14
CA MET A 98 -15.53 -22.22 -2.51
C MET A 98 -15.23 -23.15 -1.33
N GLN A 99 -14.98 -22.61 -0.13
CA GLN A 99 -14.82 -23.39 1.09
C GLN A 99 -16.07 -24.23 1.45
N ARG A 100 -17.28 -23.69 1.22
CA ARG A 100 -18.54 -24.43 1.43
C ARG A 100 -18.75 -25.56 0.41
N VAL A 101 -18.18 -25.43 -0.80
CA VAL A 101 -18.20 -26.49 -1.83
C VAL A 101 -17.19 -27.58 -1.50
N ALA A 102 -15.95 -27.21 -1.14
CA ALA A 102 -14.88 -28.16 -0.80
C ALA A 102 -15.22 -29.03 0.43
N ARG A 103 -15.93 -28.49 1.43
CA ARG A 103 -16.41 -29.22 2.62
C ARG A 103 -17.40 -30.37 2.34
N ARG A 104 -17.74 -30.67 1.08
CA ARG A 104 -18.55 -31.84 0.68
C ARG A 104 -17.73 -33.04 0.19
N SER A 105 -16.41 -32.90 0.07
CA SER A 105 -15.49 -33.97 -0.30
C SER A 105 -14.39 -34.09 0.76
N SER A 106 -14.53 -35.07 1.64
CA SER A 106 -13.49 -35.40 2.63
C SER A 106 -12.62 -36.54 2.09
N ASP A 107 -11.37 -36.24 1.72
CA ASP A 107 -10.23 -37.09 2.07
C ASP A 107 -8.91 -36.29 1.97
N ALA A 108 -7.92 -36.65 2.79
CA ALA A 108 -6.53 -36.15 2.87
C ALA A 108 -6.21 -34.75 2.28
N GLY A 109 -6.11 -33.74 3.16
CA GLY A 109 -5.53 -32.43 2.80
C GLY A 109 -4.00 -32.50 2.59
N PRO A 110 -3.42 -31.74 1.64
CA PRO A 110 -1.96 -31.62 1.51
C PRO A 110 -1.33 -31.01 2.76
N MET A 111 -0.16 -31.51 3.19
CA MET A 111 0.64 -30.92 4.27
C MET A 111 1.41 -29.65 3.79
N ASP A 112 0.71 -28.61 3.34
CA ASP A 112 1.30 -27.26 3.27
C ASP A 112 0.22 -26.15 3.32
N ASP A 113 -0.42 -26.01 4.48
CA ASP A 113 -1.39 -24.94 4.78
C ASP A 113 -0.75 -23.79 5.58
N ARG A 114 0.59 -23.71 5.59
CA ARG A 114 1.31 -22.62 6.28
C ARG A 114 1.23 -21.34 5.43
N SER A 115 0.66 -20.29 5.99
CA SER A 115 0.69 -18.96 5.39
C SER A 115 1.91 -18.17 5.88
N PRO A 116 2.57 -17.35 5.05
CA PRO A 116 3.67 -16.50 5.50
C PRO A 116 3.14 -15.40 6.43
N CYS A 117 3.93 -14.99 7.42
CA CYS A 117 3.64 -13.82 8.23
C CYS A 117 3.50 -12.56 7.34
N LYS A 118 2.73 -11.59 7.81
CA LYS A 118 2.57 -10.29 7.16
C LYS A 118 3.79 -9.40 7.44
N ALA A 119 3.88 -8.27 6.73
CA ALA A 119 4.88 -7.26 6.97
C ALA A 119 4.29 -5.85 6.88
N LYS A 120 4.96 -4.92 7.55
CA LYS A 120 4.88 -3.51 7.17
C LYS A 120 5.70 -3.30 5.91
N VAL A 121 5.12 -2.67 4.89
CA VAL A 121 5.84 -2.20 3.69
C VAL A 121 5.70 -0.69 3.64
N ALA A 122 6.82 0.01 3.51
CA ALA A 122 6.86 1.46 3.49
C ALA A 122 7.57 1.98 2.24
N ILE A 123 6.99 3.03 1.65
CA ILE A 123 7.58 3.80 0.56
C ILE A 123 7.80 5.24 1.03
N SER A 124 9.00 5.76 0.75
CA SER A 124 9.50 7.07 1.20
C SER A 124 10.38 7.71 0.12
N ASP A 125 10.71 9.00 0.29
CA ASP A 125 11.54 9.79 -0.62
C ASP A 125 11.06 9.75 -2.08
N LEU A 126 9.75 9.84 -2.31
CA LEU A 126 9.16 9.71 -3.65
C LEU A 126 9.50 10.95 -4.50
N ARG A 127 10.38 10.79 -5.47
CA ARG A 127 10.92 11.85 -6.34
C ARG A 127 10.79 11.47 -7.81
N ILE A 128 10.21 12.34 -8.63
CA ILE A 128 9.97 12.10 -10.05
C ILE A 128 10.70 13.17 -10.86
N PRO A 129 11.85 12.85 -11.50
CA PRO A 129 12.61 13.82 -12.28
C PRO A 129 11.88 14.26 -13.56
N LEU A 130 12.05 15.53 -13.91
CA LEU A 130 11.45 16.19 -15.07
C LEU A 130 12.53 16.53 -16.12
N MET A 131 12.15 16.57 -17.39
CA MET A 131 13.01 16.79 -18.55
C MET A 131 12.44 17.89 -19.46
N TRP A 132 12.32 19.10 -18.93
CA TRP A 132 11.88 20.27 -19.71
C TRP A 132 12.78 20.53 -20.92
N LYS A 133 12.18 20.89 -22.07
CA LYS A 133 12.95 21.25 -23.27
C LYS A 133 13.39 22.71 -23.19
N ASP A 134 14.57 23.03 -23.73
CA ASP A 134 15.07 24.42 -23.85
C ASP A 134 14.03 25.37 -24.47
N THR A 135 13.25 24.87 -25.44
CA THR A 135 12.19 25.65 -26.08
C THR A 135 11.08 26.07 -25.14
N GLU A 136 10.74 25.24 -24.15
CA GLU A 136 9.70 25.51 -23.14
C GLU A 136 10.23 26.46 -22.05
N TYR A 137 11.52 26.34 -21.72
CA TYR A 137 12.19 27.21 -20.76
C TYR A 137 12.39 28.63 -21.31
N PHE A 138 12.93 28.79 -22.52
CA PHE A 138 13.37 30.08 -23.04
C PHE A 138 12.36 30.86 -23.89
N LYS A 139 11.36 30.22 -24.53
CA LYS A 139 10.45 30.92 -25.46
C LYS A 139 9.18 31.47 -24.79
N ASN A 140 8.64 30.78 -23.78
CA ASN A 140 7.38 31.18 -23.14
C ASN A 140 7.64 32.23 -22.04
N LYS A 141 7.90 33.48 -22.40
CA LYS A 141 8.27 34.55 -21.44
C LYS A 141 7.14 35.09 -20.54
N GLY A 142 5.93 34.53 -20.59
CA GLY A 142 4.78 35.00 -19.81
C GLY A 142 3.94 33.90 -19.15
N GLU A 143 3.65 32.82 -19.88
CA GLU A 143 2.78 31.73 -19.39
C GLU A 143 3.60 30.58 -18.81
N LEU A 144 3.34 30.26 -17.54
CA LEU A 144 3.81 29.04 -16.88
C LEU A 144 2.71 27.99 -17.04
N HIS A 145 2.89 27.06 -17.98
CA HIS A 145 2.05 25.86 -18.01
C HIS A 145 2.22 25.12 -16.68
N ARG A 146 1.13 25.01 -15.93
CA ARG A 146 1.11 24.55 -14.55
C ARG A 146 0.15 23.38 -14.43
N CYS A 147 0.62 22.27 -13.86
CA CYS A 147 -0.18 21.08 -13.63
C CYS A 147 -0.27 20.79 -12.14
N ALA A 148 -1.46 20.42 -11.67
CA ALA A 148 -1.65 19.83 -10.36
C ALA A 148 -1.36 18.34 -10.44
N VAL A 149 -0.53 17.82 -9.53
CA VAL A 149 -0.04 16.44 -9.58
C VAL A 149 -0.12 15.78 -8.20
N PHE A 150 -0.50 14.51 -8.15
CA PHE A 150 -0.35 13.67 -6.98
C PHE A 150 -0.14 12.21 -7.39
N CYS A 151 0.36 11.39 -6.46
CA CYS A 151 0.45 9.94 -6.64
C CYS A 151 -0.67 9.23 -5.88
N LEU A 152 -1.26 8.22 -6.51
CA LEU A 152 -2.10 7.21 -5.87
C LEU A 152 -1.26 5.94 -5.68
N LEU A 153 -1.29 5.37 -4.49
CA LEU A 153 -0.49 4.20 -4.13
C LEU A 153 -1.41 3.08 -3.63
N GLN A 154 -1.39 1.94 -4.31
CA GLN A 154 -2.24 0.79 -4.02
C GLN A 154 -1.42 -0.45 -3.69
N LEU A 155 -1.71 -1.08 -2.54
CA LEU A 155 -1.19 -2.41 -2.19
C LEU A 155 -2.38 -3.29 -1.80
N GLY A 156 -2.76 -4.21 -2.68
CA GLY A 156 -3.98 -5.01 -2.52
C GLY A 156 -5.23 -4.15 -2.40
N GLY A 157 -5.93 -4.24 -1.26
CA GLY A 157 -7.12 -3.46 -0.94
C GLY A 157 -6.86 -2.12 -0.24
N GLU A 158 -5.61 -1.81 0.13
CA GLU A 158 -5.23 -0.54 0.76
C GLU A 158 -4.84 0.49 -0.32
N ILE A 159 -5.38 1.71 -0.22
CA ILE A 159 -5.11 2.82 -1.16
C ILE A 159 -4.83 4.11 -0.38
N PHE A 160 -3.64 4.65 -0.59
CA PHE A 160 -3.17 5.94 -0.09
C PHE A 160 -2.92 6.92 -1.24
N ASP A 161 -2.84 8.20 -0.91
CA ASP A 161 -2.55 9.28 -1.84
C ASP A 161 -1.52 10.24 -1.23
N THR A 162 -0.66 10.81 -2.07
CA THR A 162 0.27 11.89 -1.65
C THR A 162 -0.44 13.23 -1.64
N ASP A 163 0.17 14.26 -1.04
CA ASP A 163 -0.31 15.63 -1.19
C ASP A 163 -0.29 16.09 -2.65
N MET A 164 -1.18 17.03 -2.99
CA MET A 164 -1.20 17.65 -4.30
C MET A 164 -0.07 18.69 -4.41
N VAL A 165 0.77 18.55 -5.43
CA VAL A 165 1.84 19.49 -5.74
C VAL A 165 1.54 20.18 -7.06
N MET A 166 1.70 21.51 -7.09
CA MET A 166 1.63 22.28 -8.32
C MET A 166 3.00 22.31 -8.98
N VAL A 167 3.06 21.84 -10.22
CA VAL A 167 4.28 21.65 -11.02
C VAL A 167 4.29 22.61 -12.19
N ASP A 168 5.42 23.29 -12.38
CA ASP A 168 5.74 24.12 -13.53
C ASP A 168 7.23 23.99 -13.87
N ARG A 169 7.67 24.64 -14.95
CA ARG A 169 9.06 24.60 -15.46
C ARG A 169 10.16 25.10 -14.51
N THR A 170 9.82 25.62 -13.32
CA THR A 170 10.83 25.99 -12.30
C THR A 170 11.32 24.76 -11.51
N LEU A 171 10.56 23.66 -11.52
CA LEU A 171 10.91 22.43 -10.82
C LEU A 171 11.71 21.48 -11.72
N THR A 172 12.82 20.96 -11.22
CA THR A 172 13.54 19.84 -11.86
C THR A 172 12.93 18.49 -11.51
N ASP A 173 12.17 18.41 -10.42
CA ASP A 173 11.64 17.18 -9.85
C ASP A 173 10.32 17.45 -9.13
N ILE A 174 9.44 16.45 -9.12
CA ILE A 174 8.25 16.40 -8.25
C ILE A 174 8.64 15.57 -7.02
N CYS A 175 8.62 16.16 -5.82
CA CYS A 175 8.95 15.48 -4.57
C CYS A 175 7.70 15.37 -3.68
N PHE A 176 7.54 14.24 -2.99
CA PHE A 176 6.53 14.04 -1.96
C PHE A 176 7.19 13.58 -0.66
N ASP A 177 7.03 14.38 0.41
CA ASP A 177 7.72 14.18 1.70
C ASP A 177 7.11 13.07 2.57
N ASN A 178 5.92 12.56 2.21
CA ASN A 178 5.15 11.65 3.05
C ASN A 178 5.63 10.19 2.91
N THR A 179 6.11 9.60 4.01
CA THR A 179 6.27 8.14 4.13
C THR A 179 4.91 7.47 4.24
N ILE A 180 4.58 6.57 3.31
CA ILE A 180 3.34 5.81 3.28
C ILE A 180 3.63 4.37 3.74
N VAL A 181 2.88 3.88 4.72
CA VAL A 181 3.08 2.55 5.34
C VAL A 181 1.82 1.70 5.23
N PHE A 182 1.96 0.56 4.55
CA PHE A 182 0.99 -0.53 4.49
C PHE A 182 1.32 -1.54 5.60
N ASN A 183 0.34 -2.02 6.37
CA ASN A 183 0.61 -2.80 7.58
C ASN A 183 0.47 -4.32 7.39
N GLU A 184 -0.35 -4.76 6.43
CA GLU A 184 -0.74 -6.17 6.27
C GLU A 184 -0.27 -6.75 4.92
N ALA A 185 0.90 -6.29 4.45
CA ALA A 185 1.48 -6.78 3.20
C ALA A 185 1.89 -8.25 3.32
N SER A 186 1.79 -9.00 2.21
CA SER A 186 2.25 -10.40 2.11
C SER A 186 3.48 -10.46 1.20
N PRO A 187 4.33 -11.51 1.24
CA PRO A 187 5.57 -11.55 0.46
C PRO A 187 5.36 -11.33 -1.06
N GLY A 188 4.27 -11.86 -1.60
CA GLY A 188 3.86 -11.64 -3.00
C GLY A 188 3.07 -10.34 -3.23
N PHE A 189 3.41 -9.24 -2.56
CA PHE A 189 2.72 -7.96 -2.77
C PHE A 189 3.07 -7.33 -4.12
N GLU A 190 2.10 -6.61 -4.67
CA GLU A 190 2.29 -5.67 -5.78
C GLU A 190 1.86 -4.28 -5.28
N LEU A 191 2.83 -3.38 -5.14
CA LEU A 191 2.62 -1.97 -4.83
C LEU A 191 2.57 -1.19 -6.14
N ARG A 192 1.37 -0.79 -6.56
CA ARG A 192 1.16 0.07 -7.72
C ARG A 192 1.33 1.53 -7.32
N VAL A 193 2.13 2.28 -8.07
CA VAL A 193 2.29 3.72 -7.94
C VAL A 193 1.79 4.37 -9.23
N GLU A 194 0.75 5.19 -9.15
CA GLU A 194 0.11 5.87 -10.26
C GLU A 194 0.27 7.38 -10.12
N LEU A 195 0.85 8.04 -11.13
CA LEU A 195 1.00 9.49 -11.20
C LEU A 195 -0.19 10.11 -11.93
N TYR A 196 -0.96 10.93 -11.23
CA TYR A 196 -2.12 11.64 -11.79
C TYR A 196 -1.81 13.11 -11.99
N SER A 197 -2.16 13.65 -13.17
CA SER A 197 -1.95 15.06 -13.53
C SER A 197 -3.26 15.72 -13.98
N CYS A 198 -3.43 16.99 -13.63
CA CYS A 198 -4.53 17.84 -14.08
C CYS A 198 -3.99 19.22 -14.51
N CYS A 199 -4.37 19.67 -15.70
CA CYS A 199 -3.99 20.98 -16.20
C CYS A 199 -4.62 22.12 -15.36
N SER A 200 -3.80 23.08 -14.95
CA SER A 200 -4.21 24.22 -14.11
C SER A 200 -4.51 25.51 -14.87
N GLU A 201 -4.50 25.52 -16.21
CA GLU A 201 -4.76 26.71 -17.06
C GLU A 201 -5.97 27.51 -16.57
N GLU A 202 -5.87 28.84 -16.54
CA GLU A 202 -7.01 29.73 -16.33
C GLU A 202 -7.74 29.91 -17.67
N ASP A 203 -9.02 29.54 -17.72
CA ASP A 203 -9.91 29.91 -18.83
C ASP A 203 -10.21 31.43 -18.80
N TYR A 204 -9.21 32.28 -19.06
CA TYR A 204 -9.41 33.69 -19.46
C TYR A 204 -9.95 33.78 -20.90
N SER A 205 -11.07 33.08 -21.13
CA SER A 205 -11.89 33.16 -22.32
C SER A 205 -13.38 33.04 -21.99
N ALA A 206 -13.77 33.69 -20.88
CA ALA A 206 -15.13 34.22 -20.69
C ALA A 206 -15.40 35.37 -21.70
N GLY A 207 -15.34 35.04 -23.00
CA GLY A 207 -15.27 36.00 -24.11
C GLY A 207 -16.06 35.59 -25.36
N SER A 208 -16.72 34.42 -25.40
CA SER A 208 -17.66 34.08 -26.48
C SER A 208 -19.11 34.33 -26.06
N THR A 209 -19.66 35.48 -26.47
CA THR A 209 -21.08 35.80 -26.27
C THR A 209 -21.98 34.72 -26.91
N PRO A 210 -23.00 34.17 -26.21
CA PRO A 210 -23.96 33.26 -26.81
C PRO A 210 -24.95 34.01 -27.71
N ARG A 211 -24.50 34.40 -28.91
CA ARG A 211 -25.36 34.96 -29.96
C ARG A 211 -26.21 33.86 -30.59
N LYS A 212 -27.39 33.60 -30.01
CA LYS A 212 -28.71 33.58 -30.69
C LYS A 212 -29.80 33.04 -29.78
N LEU A 213 -30.57 33.96 -29.19
CA LEU A 213 -31.96 33.71 -28.86
C LEU A 213 -32.74 33.47 -30.16
N ALA A 214 -33.32 32.29 -30.34
CA ALA A 214 -34.30 32.01 -31.38
C ALA A 214 -35.30 30.95 -30.92
N SER A 215 -36.33 31.41 -30.22
CA SER A 215 -37.70 30.87 -30.19
C SER A 215 -37.92 29.38 -30.53
N LYS A 216 -38.46 28.63 -29.56
CA LYS A 216 -39.85 28.13 -29.67
C LYS A 216 -40.38 27.70 -28.30
N LEU A 217 -41.30 28.50 -27.76
CA LEU A 217 -42.21 28.09 -26.70
C LEU A 217 -43.30 27.20 -27.33
N SER A 218 -43.55 26.03 -26.75
CA SER A 218 -44.82 25.31 -26.95
C SER A 218 -45.26 24.71 -25.62
N THR A 219 -46.24 25.37 -25.01
CA THR A 219 -46.88 24.97 -23.75
C THR A 219 -47.82 23.78 -23.95
N SER A 220 -47.75 22.77 -23.10
CA SER A 220 -48.95 22.08 -22.63
C SER A 220 -48.72 21.35 -21.30
N LEU A 221 -49.63 21.59 -20.35
CA LEU A 221 -49.81 20.77 -19.16
C LEU A 221 -50.61 19.52 -19.55
N GLY A 222 -50.15 18.34 -19.16
CA GLY A 222 -50.85 17.07 -19.40
C GLY A 222 -50.57 16.07 -18.29
N ARG A 223 -51.62 15.62 -17.59
CA ARG A 223 -51.50 14.71 -16.44
C ARG A 223 -51.50 13.24 -16.88
N SER A 224 -50.88 12.42 -16.02
CA SER A 224 -51.26 11.02 -15.68
C SER A 224 -50.56 9.83 -16.35
N SER A 225 -50.29 8.85 -15.48
CA SER A 225 -50.32 7.39 -15.68
C SER A 225 -49.27 6.69 -16.56
N GLY A 226 -48.40 5.93 -15.88
CA GLY A 226 -48.45 4.47 -16.04
C GLY A 226 -47.58 3.78 -17.11
N LYS A 227 -46.41 3.30 -16.66
CA LYS A 227 -45.94 1.91 -16.86
C LYS A 227 -45.74 1.40 -18.31
N LYS A 228 -44.48 1.30 -18.75
CA LYS A 228 -43.83 0.01 -19.15
C LYS A 228 -42.36 0.15 -19.59
N MET A 229 -41.61 -0.94 -19.37
CA MET A 229 -40.21 -1.18 -19.72
C MET A 229 -40.10 -2.04 -21.00
N ARG A 230 -39.00 -1.88 -21.76
CA ARG A 230 -38.47 -2.60 -22.95
C ARG A 230 -38.57 -1.82 -24.27
N GLY A 231 -37.59 -1.87 -25.16
CA GLY A 231 -36.28 -2.57 -25.13
C GLY A 231 -35.57 -2.58 -26.51
N ALA A 232 -34.51 -3.40 -26.66
CA ALA A 232 -33.58 -3.53 -27.80
C ALA A 232 -32.55 -2.38 -27.90
N LEU A 233 -31.21 -2.56 -27.95
CA LEU A 233 -30.28 -3.58 -28.49
C LEU A 233 -30.18 -3.64 -30.02
N GLU A 234 -29.01 -3.29 -30.56
CA GLU A 234 -28.07 -4.06 -31.41
C GLU A 234 -27.06 -3.06 -32.11
N PRO A 235 -25.99 -3.46 -32.86
CA PRO A 235 -24.71 -3.87 -32.25
C PRO A 235 -23.40 -3.43 -32.99
N GLY A 236 -22.23 -3.75 -32.40
CA GLY A 236 -20.89 -3.75 -33.04
C GLY A 236 -20.09 -2.44 -32.92
N ALA A 237 -18.75 -2.41 -32.91
CA ALA A 237 -17.71 -3.45 -32.93
C ALA A 237 -16.33 -2.77 -32.63
N CYS A 238 -15.23 -3.41 -32.18
CA CYS A 238 -14.96 -4.71 -31.54
C CYS A 238 -13.52 -4.73 -30.94
N SER A 239 -13.30 -5.35 -29.78
CA SER A 239 -11.98 -5.84 -29.30
C SER A 239 -12.15 -6.86 -28.15
N PRO A 240 -11.19 -7.80 -27.91
CA PRO A 240 -11.58 -9.16 -27.50
C PRO A 240 -11.37 -9.56 -26.02
N THR A 241 -12.43 -10.14 -25.45
CA THR A 241 -12.47 -11.31 -24.54
C THR A 241 -11.35 -11.59 -23.51
N SER A 242 -11.72 -11.55 -22.24
CA SER A 242 -11.55 -12.72 -21.35
C SER A 242 -12.85 -12.99 -20.58
N ASN A 243 -13.25 -14.27 -20.43
CA ASN A 243 -14.54 -14.65 -19.85
C ASN A 243 -14.52 -14.70 -18.32
N GLY A 244 -15.53 -14.10 -17.68
CA GLY A 244 -15.76 -14.21 -16.23
C GLY A 244 -16.92 -13.31 -15.80
N GLY A 245 -18.13 -13.87 -15.68
CA GLY A 245 -19.36 -13.09 -15.52
C GLY A 245 -19.56 -12.47 -14.13
N GLY A 246 -18.90 -11.34 -13.86
CA GLY A 246 -19.20 -10.46 -12.74
C GLY A 246 -19.75 -9.12 -13.24
N ALA A 247 -21.07 -8.93 -13.19
CA ALA A 247 -21.68 -7.62 -13.44
C ALA A 247 -21.42 -6.72 -12.22
N ALA A 248 -20.24 -6.12 -12.17
CA ALA A 248 -19.91 -5.10 -11.18
C ALA A 248 -20.99 -4.01 -11.23
N ILE A 249 -21.62 -3.74 -10.08
CA ILE A 249 -22.62 -2.67 -9.95
C ILE A 249 -21.84 -1.35 -10.03
N LEU A 250 -21.66 -0.85 -11.25
CA LEU A 250 -21.11 0.47 -11.48
C LEU A 250 -22.03 1.50 -10.84
N LEU A 251 -21.62 2.03 -9.70
CA LEU A 251 -22.29 3.18 -9.08
C LEU A 251 -22.34 4.31 -10.12
N PRO A 252 -23.48 5.00 -10.30
CA PRO A 252 -23.59 6.07 -11.29
C PRO A 252 -22.50 7.12 -11.06
N VAL A 253 -21.65 7.35 -12.05
CA VAL A 253 -20.60 8.38 -11.99
C VAL A 253 -21.29 9.74 -11.95
N PRO A 254 -21.15 10.53 -10.87
CA PRO A 254 -21.75 11.86 -10.82
C PRO A 254 -21.02 12.77 -11.81
N SER A 255 -21.71 13.22 -12.86
CA SER A 255 -21.13 14.15 -13.85
C SER A 255 -21.14 15.58 -13.31
N VAL A 256 -20.37 15.82 -12.24
CA VAL A 256 -20.14 17.15 -11.67
C VAL A 256 -19.09 17.87 -12.52
N PRO A 257 -19.33 19.11 -12.98
CA PRO A 257 -18.30 19.93 -13.64
C PRO A 257 -17.13 20.22 -12.69
N GLY A 258 -15.90 20.14 -13.19
CA GLY A 258 -14.70 20.44 -12.40
C GLY A 258 -13.42 19.97 -13.08
N PRO A 259 -12.24 20.24 -12.47
CA PRO A 259 -10.96 19.74 -12.96
C PRO A 259 -10.93 18.22 -13.03
N LYS A 260 -10.25 17.65 -14.02
CA LYS A 260 -10.14 16.20 -14.21
C LYS A 260 -8.68 15.77 -14.19
N TYR A 261 -8.35 14.92 -13.23
CA TYR A 261 -7.07 14.22 -13.21
C TYR A 261 -7.09 13.07 -14.21
N HIS A 262 -5.98 12.89 -14.90
CA HIS A 262 -5.74 11.80 -15.82
C HIS A 262 -4.46 11.07 -15.41
N LEU A 263 -4.42 9.76 -15.65
CA LEU A 263 -3.23 8.96 -15.40
C LEU A 263 -2.14 9.38 -16.41
N LEU A 264 -1.03 9.91 -15.89
CA LEU A 264 0.11 10.36 -16.68
C LEU A 264 1.17 9.27 -16.82
N ALA A 265 1.43 8.53 -15.74
CA ALA A 265 2.38 7.42 -15.70
C ALA A 265 2.08 6.45 -14.56
N HIS A 266 2.59 5.22 -14.62
CA HIS A 266 2.49 4.27 -13.51
C HIS A 266 3.67 3.27 -13.47
N THR A 267 3.92 2.69 -12.29
CA THR A 267 4.85 1.55 -12.11
C THR A 267 4.34 0.59 -11.05
N THR A 268 4.90 -0.62 -10.99
CA THR A 268 4.56 -1.65 -10.00
C THR A 268 5.81 -2.17 -9.32
N LEU A 269 5.90 -1.95 -8.00
CA LEU A 269 6.98 -2.44 -7.14
C LEU A 269 6.54 -3.71 -6.41
N ASN A 270 7.49 -4.52 -5.98
CA ASN A 270 7.24 -5.81 -5.31
C ASN A 270 8.47 -6.20 -4.44
N LEU A 271 8.48 -7.40 -3.87
CA LEU A 271 9.56 -7.85 -2.97
C LEU A 271 10.99 -7.79 -3.55
N SER A 272 11.19 -7.93 -4.88
CA SER A 272 12.54 -7.81 -5.47
C SER A 272 13.06 -6.37 -5.55
N HIS A 273 12.18 -5.38 -5.32
CA HIS A 273 12.51 -3.96 -5.29
C HIS A 273 12.80 -3.45 -3.87
N VAL A 274 12.56 -4.27 -2.85
CA VAL A 274 12.78 -3.92 -1.44
C VAL A 274 14.27 -3.95 -1.10
N GLN A 275 14.81 -2.80 -0.71
CA GLN A 275 16.21 -2.63 -0.29
C GLN A 275 16.33 -1.39 0.62
N ASP A 276 17.27 -1.41 1.57
CA ASP A 276 17.60 -0.26 2.43
C ASP A 276 18.44 0.80 1.68
N SER A 277 17.93 1.28 0.54
CA SER A 277 18.59 2.24 -0.35
C SER A 277 17.58 2.94 -1.26
N PHE A 278 17.90 4.17 -1.66
CA PHE A 278 17.16 4.90 -2.70
C PHE A 278 17.43 4.29 -4.08
N ARG A 279 16.38 4.05 -4.87
CA ARG A 279 16.45 3.47 -6.22
C ARG A 279 15.53 4.19 -7.20
N THR A 280 15.92 4.18 -8.47
CA THR A 280 15.06 4.57 -9.60
C THR A 280 14.36 3.34 -10.15
N HIS A 281 13.08 3.50 -10.50
CA HIS A 281 12.21 2.52 -11.11
C HIS A 281 11.56 3.14 -12.35
N ASP A 282 11.52 2.41 -13.46
CA ASP A 282 10.97 2.93 -14.71
C ASP A 282 9.45 3.12 -14.62
N PHE A 283 8.96 4.18 -15.27
CA PHE A 283 7.54 4.48 -15.41
C PHE A 283 7.04 4.06 -16.80
N THR A 284 5.91 3.37 -16.83
CA THR A 284 5.08 3.27 -18.04
C THR A 284 4.31 4.58 -18.18
N ILE A 285 4.68 5.40 -19.14
CA ILE A 285 4.03 6.68 -19.44
C ILE A 285 2.80 6.45 -20.31
N THR A 286 1.67 7.07 -19.95
CA THR A 286 0.38 6.94 -20.66
C THR A 286 -0.07 8.23 -21.35
N GLY A 287 0.49 9.39 -20.99
CA GLY A 287 0.26 10.67 -21.66
C GLY A 287 1.24 10.93 -22.82
N ASN A 288 1.01 12.03 -23.56
CA ASN A 288 1.91 12.56 -24.57
C ASN A 288 1.84 14.10 -24.61
N GLU A 289 2.69 14.77 -25.41
CA GLU A 289 2.73 16.24 -25.54
C GLU A 289 1.42 16.88 -26.08
N GLU A 290 0.49 16.10 -26.63
CA GLU A 290 -0.82 16.59 -27.09
C GLU A 290 -1.85 16.68 -25.95
N CYS A 291 -1.54 16.06 -24.80
CA CYS A 291 -2.40 16.05 -23.62
C CYS A 291 -2.22 17.33 -22.80
N SER A 292 -3.31 18.05 -22.48
CA SER A 292 -3.23 19.25 -21.64
C SER A 292 -2.71 19.00 -20.22
N TYR A 293 -2.75 17.76 -19.73
CA TYR A 293 -2.21 17.33 -18.44
C TYR A 293 -0.77 16.77 -18.54
N TRP A 294 -0.11 16.92 -19.69
CA TRP A 294 1.25 16.44 -19.89
C TRP A 294 2.25 17.13 -18.95
N LEU A 295 3.25 16.37 -18.51
CA LEU A 295 4.49 16.89 -17.95
C LEU A 295 5.63 16.09 -18.56
N PRO A 296 6.76 16.73 -18.92
CA PRO A 296 7.89 16.02 -19.49
C PRO A 296 8.62 15.24 -18.38
N LEU A 297 8.23 14.00 -18.16
CA LEU A 297 8.88 13.10 -17.21
C LEU A 297 10.22 12.61 -17.77
N TYR A 298 11.23 12.43 -16.93
CA TYR A 298 12.50 11.82 -17.34
C TYR A 298 12.36 10.34 -17.75
N GLY A 299 11.31 9.66 -17.26
CA GLY A 299 11.01 8.26 -17.57
C GLY A 299 10.97 7.31 -16.36
N GLY A 300 11.23 7.80 -15.15
CA GLY A 300 11.19 6.98 -13.93
C GLY A 300 10.81 7.75 -12.68
N VAL A 301 10.63 6.99 -11.60
CA VAL A 301 10.41 7.46 -10.24
C VAL A 301 11.48 6.91 -9.32
N CYS A 302 11.98 7.76 -8.43
CA CYS A 302 12.93 7.37 -7.41
C CYS A 302 12.24 7.28 -6.05
N CYS A 303 12.57 6.27 -5.25
CA CYS A 303 12.06 6.10 -3.89
C CYS A 303 12.95 5.16 -3.06
N ARG A 304 12.72 5.09 -1.75
CA ARG A 304 13.15 3.98 -0.89
C ARG A 304 11.94 3.11 -0.56
N LEU A 305 12.04 1.81 -0.86
CA LEU A 305 11.03 0.80 -0.53
C LEU A 305 11.61 -0.15 0.52
N ALA A 306 11.08 -0.09 1.75
CA ALA A 306 11.50 -0.90 2.88
C ALA A 306 10.38 -1.88 3.29
N ALA A 307 10.75 -3.05 3.83
CA ALA A 307 9.81 -3.98 4.43
C ALA A 307 10.31 -4.46 5.79
N GLN A 308 9.38 -4.60 6.74
CA GLN A 308 9.60 -5.14 8.07
C GLN A 308 8.64 -6.31 8.31
N PRO A 309 9.08 -7.56 8.07
CA PRO A 309 8.30 -8.75 8.38
C PRO A 309 7.91 -8.82 9.86
N HIS A 310 6.73 -9.36 10.16
CA HIS A 310 6.29 -9.53 11.54
C HIS A 310 7.18 -10.52 12.30
N CYS A 311 7.70 -11.56 11.64
CA CYS A 311 8.72 -12.44 12.23
C CYS A 311 10.03 -11.74 12.62
N MET A 312 10.31 -10.54 12.07
CA MET A 312 11.49 -9.72 12.40
C MET A 312 11.22 -8.65 13.47
N THR A 313 9.96 -8.27 13.70
CA THR A 313 9.59 -7.14 14.56
C THR A 313 8.76 -7.52 15.78
N GLN A 314 7.95 -8.58 15.67
CA GLN A 314 7.08 -9.09 16.72
C GLN A 314 7.69 -10.32 17.41
N GLN A 315 7.18 -10.64 18.59
CA GLN A 315 7.47 -11.88 19.30
C GLN A 315 6.63 -13.00 18.69
N MET A 316 7.28 -14.00 18.10
CA MET A 316 6.60 -15.11 17.42
C MET A 316 6.27 -16.27 18.36
N MET A 317 7.09 -16.47 19.40
CA MET A 317 6.85 -17.46 20.44
C MET A 317 7.53 -17.02 21.74
N SER A 318 6.96 -17.41 22.88
CA SER A 318 7.58 -17.19 24.19
C SER A 318 7.10 -18.22 25.21
N GLY A 319 7.96 -18.62 26.14
CA GLY A 319 7.57 -19.53 27.20
C GLY A 319 8.73 -20.00 28.07
N CYS A 320 8.41 -20.73 29.13
CA CYS A 320 9.41 -21.38 29.97
C CYS A 320 10.17 -22.45 29.16
N LEU A 321 11.49 -22.41 29.28
CA LEU A 321 12.41 -23.39 28.73
C LEU A 321 13.47 -23.70 29.77
N ARG A 322 14.14 -24.85 29.61
CA ARG A 322 15.39 -25.16 30.30
C ARG A 322 16.49 -25.25 29.27
N VAL A 323 17.57 -24.53 29.47
CA VAL A 323 18.76 -24.57 28.61
C VAL A 323 19.92 -25.24 29.34
N LYS A 324 20.67 -26.08 28.63
CA LYS A 324 21.92 -26.64 29.15
C LYS A 324 23.06 -25.65 28.89
N LEU A 325 23.61 -25.06 29.96
CA LEU A 325 24.73 -24.12 29.88
C LEU A 325 26.04 -24.84 30.21
N GLY A 326 27.03 -24.73 29.32
CA GLY A 326 28.36 -25.31 29.51
C GLY A 326 28.44 -26.83 29.29
N GLY A 327 29.66 -27.36 29.44
CA GLY A 327 30.00 -28.77 29.16
C GLY A 327 29.58 -29.77 30.23
N GLU A 328 29.11 -29.33 31.40
CA GLU A 328 28.78 -30.24 32.51
C GLU A 328 27.50 -31.05 32.24
N PRO A 329 27.43 -32.34 32.62
CA PRO A 329 26.27 -33.18 32.32
C PRO A 329 24.94 -32.71 32.93
N GLN A 330 24.98 -31.97 34.05
CA GLN A 330 23.81 -31.67 34.89
C GLN A 330 23.37 -30.20 34.89
N GLY A 331 24.11 -29.28 34.25
CA GLY A 331 23.88 -27.83 34.28
C GLY A 331 22.66 -27.34 33.47
N TRP A 332 21.45 -27.70 33.88
CA TRP A 332 20.20 -27.15 33.33
C TRP A 332 19.80 -25.87 34.07
N THR A 333 19.56 -24.80 33.32
CA THR A 333 19.09 -23.51 33.84
C THR A 333 17.68 -23.23 33.32
N ASN A 334 16.75 -22.88 34.21
CA ASN A 334 15.41 -22.41 33.84
C ASN A 334 15.53 -21.01 33.25
N VAL A 335 14.87 -20.76 32.11
CA VAL A 335 14.87 -19.48 31.40
C VAL A 335 13.49 -19.19 30.81
N TYR A 336 13.19 -17.90 30.62
CA TYR A 336 12.09 -17.45 29.76
C TYR A 336 12.63 -17.24 28.34
N GLY A 337 12.25 -18.13 27.43
CA GLY A 337 12.63 -18.07 26.03
C GLY A 337 11.72 -17.16 25.22
N VAL A 338 12.27 -16.39 24.28
CA VAL A 338 11.56 -15.46 23.39
C VAL A 338 12.12 -15.57 21.97
N LEU A 339 11.32 -16.02 21.01
CA LEU A 339 11.67 -16.08 19.59
C LEU A 339 11.23 -14.78 18.90
N LYS A 340 12.20 -14.01 18.40
CA LYS A 340 11.96 -12.72 17.72
C LYS A 340 13.11 -12.43 16.75
N GLY A 341 12.78 -12.17 15.49
CA GLY A 341 13.78 -12.00 14.43
C GLY A 341 14.64 -13.24 14.26
N THR A 342 15.90 -13.04 13.91
CA THR A 342 16.90 -14.10 13.72
C THR A 342 17.46 -14.64 15.04
N ASN A 343 16.72 -14.55 16.16
CA ASN A 343 17.22 -14.91 17.49
C ASN A 343 16.17 -15.57 18.38
N LEU A 344 16.63 -16.53 19.18
CA LEU A 344 15.98 -16.98 20.40
C LEU A 344 16.74 -16.37 21.59
N PHE A 345 16.08 -15.46 22.31
CA PHE A 345 16.61 -14.84 23.52
C PHE A 345 16.18 -15.65 24.74
N CYS A 346 17.09 -15.85 25.71
CA CYS A 346 16.81 -16.55 26.96
C CYS A 346 17.10 -15.63 28.15
N TYR A 347 16.04 -15.19 28.84
CA TYR A 347 16.11 -14.38 30.06
C TYR A 347 15.98 -15.28 31.30
N HIS A 348 16.36 -14.84 32.51
CA HIS A 348 16.13 -15.68 33.71
C HIS A 348 14.64 -15.82 34.02
N GLN A 349 13.88 -14.74 33.81
CA GLN A 349 12.45 -14.63 34.09
C GLN A 349 11.78 -13.66 33.09
N LYS A 350 10.45 -13.55 33.11
CA LYS A 350 9.68 -12.74 32.16
C LYS A 350 9.84 -11.24 32.42
N GLU A 351 10.03 -10.88 33.69
CA GLU A 351 10.17 -9.53 34.20
C GLU A 351 11.46 -8.88 33.69
N ASP A 352 12.53 -9.66 33.51
CA ASP A 352 13.81 -9.20 32.93
C ASP A 352 13.63 -8.71 31.49
N MET A 353 12.85 -9.45 30.68
CA MET A 353 12.50 -9.07 29.31
C MET A 353 11.67 -7.77 29.30
N GLU A 354 10.68 -7.65 30.19
CA GLU A 354 9.84 -6.45 30.29
C GLU A 354 10.63 -5.22 30.75
N ALA A 355 11.65 -5.42 31.58
CA ALA A 355 12.59 -4.39 32.01
C ALA A 355 13.71 -4.10 30.98
N ASN A 356 13.76 -4.80 29.84
CA ASN A 356 14.82 -4.74 28.83
C ASN A 356 16.24 -5.02 29.39
N VAL A 357 16.34 -5.95 30.34
CA VAL A 357 17.62 -6.50 30.82
C VAL A 357 18.25 -7.37 29.72
N GLU A 358 19.57 -7.43 29.64
CA GLU A 358 20.25 -8.29 28.66
C GLU A 358 19.94 -9.79 28.89
N PRO A 359 19.73 -10.58 27.82
CA PRO A 359 19.48 -12.01 27.91
C PRO A 359 20.73 -12.78 28.36
N VAL A 360 20.52 -13.84 29.14
CA VAL A 360 21.56 -14.75 29.66
C VAL A 360 22.24 -15.53 28.53
N LEU A 361 21.47 -15.82 27.48
CA LEU A 361 21.93 -16.47 26.26
C LEU A 361 21.10 -15.96 25.08
N THR A 362 21.77 -15.71 23.97
CA THR A 362 21.12 -15.45 22.67
C THR A 362 21.57 -16.54 21.69
N ILE A 363 20.61 -17.26 21.11
CA ILE A 363 20.86 -18.30 20.11
C ILE A 363 20.44 -17.76 18.75
N GLY A 364 21.41 -17.57 17.85
CA GLY A 364 21.15 -17.13 16.48
C GLY A 364 20.43 -18.21 15.65
N ILE A 365 19.36 -17.79 14.97
CA ILE A 365 18.50 -18.57 14.08
C ILE A 365 18.61 -17.98 12.67
N ASN A 366 19.33 -18.68 11.80
CA ASN A 366 19.63 -18.30 10.41
C ASN A 366 19.26 -19.44 9.44
N LYS A 367 19.60 -19.31 8.15
CA LYS A 367 19.29 -20.31 7.10
C LYS A 367 20.08 -21.61 7.28
N GLU A 368 21.19 -21.55 8.02
CA GLU A 368 22.12 -22.64 8.32
C GLU A 368 21.70 -23.43 9.58
N THR A 369 20.77 -22.88 10.38
CA THR A 369 20.32 -23.46 11.64
C THR A 369 19.49 -24.73 11.42
N ARG A 370 19.84 -25.79 12.16
CA ARG A 370 19.18 -27.09 12.17
C ARG A 370 18.57 -27.36 13.53
N ILE A 371 17.26 -27.57 13.57
CA ILE A 371 16.51 -27.82 14.82
C ILE A 371 15.91 -29.22 14.77
N ARG A 372 16.17 -30.02 15.81
CA ARG A 372 15.71 -31.41 15.95
C ARG A 372 15.15 -31.65 17.34
N ALA A 373 13.97 -32.26 17.42
CA ALA A 373 13.49 -32.87 18.66
C ALA A 373 14.22 -34.21 18.88
N ALA A 374 14.66 -34.48 20.10
CA ALA A 374 15.34 -35.70 20.51
C ALA A 374 14.70 -36.27 21.77
N GLU A 375 14.41 -37.57 21.78
CA GLU A 375 13.82 -38.24 22.94
C GLU A 375 14.84 -38.38 24.07
N LYS A 376 14.40 -38.02 25.28
CA LYS A 376 15.22 -37.99 26.49
C LYS A 376 14.81 -39.18 27.37
N ASP A 377 15.41 -40.34 27.07
CA ASP A 377 15.23 -41.61 27.80
C ASP A 377 13.81 -42.23 27.64
N PRO A 378 13.62 -43.57 27.53
CA PRO A 378 12.28 -44.17 27.38
C PRO A 378 11.31 -43.95 28.56
N HIS A 379 11.79 -43.34 29.65
CA HIS A 379 11.03 -43.11 30.88
C HIS A 379 10.64 -41.63 31.10
N SER A 380 11.19 -40.68 30.33
CA SER A 380 10.87 -39.25 30.48
C SER A 380 9.92 -38.79 29.37
N LYS A 381 8.84 -38.10 29.75
CA LYS A 381 7.79 -37.63 28.83
C LYS A 381 8.16 -36.35 28.05
N ALA A 382 9.27 -35.70 28.39
CA ALA A 382 9.70 -34.46 27.77
C ALA A 382 10.78 -34.72 26.72
N GLN A 383 10.62 -34.16 25.52
CA GLN A 383 11.63 -34.20 24.47
C GLN A 383 12.60 -33.01 24.62
N ASN A 384 13.87 -33.21 24.30
CA ASN A 384 14.82 -32.12 24.17
C ASN A 384 14.70 -31.50 22.77
N ILE A 385 14.93 -30.20 22.64
CA ILE A 385 15.11 -29.51 21.36
C ILE A 385 16.59 -29.20 21.21
N CYS A 386 17.23 -29.77 20.19
CA CYS A 386 18.62 -29.51 19.84
C CYS A 386 18.66 -28.50 18.69
N ILE A 387 19.16 -27.30 18.96
CA ILE A 387 19.44 -26.25 17.97
C ILE A 387 20.92 -26.33 17.63
N THR A 388 21.25 -26.51 16.35
CA THR A 388 22.62 -26.61 15.85
C THR A 388 22.83 -25.55 14.78
N ASN A 389 23.89 -24.74 14.87
CA ASN A 389 24.21 -23.68 13.90
C ASN A 389 25.72 -23.65 13.64
N GLN A 390 26.14 -23.17 12.46
CA GLN A 390 27.55 -23.08 12.07
C GLN A 390 28.01 -21.62 12.10
N TYR A 391 29.02 -21.33 12.93
CA TYR A 391 29.62 -20.00 13.05
C TYR A 391 31.11 -20.11 12.71
N GLY A 392 31.55 -19.41 11.65
CA GLY A 392 32.97 -19.41 11.24
C GLY A 392 33.54 -20.78 10.83
N GLY A 393 32.69 -21.79 10.62
CA GLY A 393 33.08 -23.18 10.34
C GLY A 393 33.00 -24.12 11.55
N GLU A 394 32.78 -23.60 12.76
CA GLU A 394 32.52 -24.42 13.95
C GLU A 394 31.02 -24.70 14.13
N GLU A 395 30.66 -25.95 14.43
CA GLU A 395 29.28 -26.36 14.72
C GLU A 395 28.97 -26.18 16.21
N VAL A 396 28.13 -25.20 16.53
CA VAL A 396 27.68 -24.92 17.90
C VAL A 396 26.31 -25.57 18.13
N MET A 397 26.18 -26.33 19.22
CA MET A 397 24.94 -27.00 19.61
C MET A 397 24.43 -26.49 20.95
N HIS A 398 23.17 -26.05 20.97
CA HIS A 398 22.42 -25.74 22.17
C HIS A 398 21.35 -26.80 22.42
N THR A 399 21.24 -27.29 23.65
CA THR A 399 20.17 -28.20 24.06
C THR A 399 19.18 -27.48 24.96
N LEU A 400 17.93 -27.45 24.52
CA LEU A 400 16.78 -26.92 25.25
C LEU A 400 15.87 -28.08 25.67
N ALA A 401 15.03 -27.86 26.67
CA ALA A 401 13.94 -28.75 27.04
C ALA A 401 12.74 -27.90 27.49
N ALA A 402 11.57 -28.18 26.92
CA ALA A 402 10.32 -27.61 27.42
C ALA A 402 9.80 -28.41 28.63
N ASP A 403 8.73 -27.93 29.27
CA ASP A 403 8.16 -28.57 30.45
C ASP A 403 7.23 -29.74 30.08
N SER A 404 6.55 -29.67 28.95
CA SER A 404 5.71 -30.75 28.40
C SER A 404 6.05 -31.11 26.94
N ARG A 405 5.45 -32.22 26.47
CA ARG A 405 5.56 -32.63 25.05
C ARG A 405 4.80 -31.65 24.16
N GLU A 406 3.67 -31.18 24.66
CA GLU A 406 2.79 -30.20 24.04
C GLU A 406 3.54 -28.88 23.85
N ASP A 407 4.23 -28.37 24.87
CA ASP A 407 5.10 -27.18 24.75
C ASP A 407 6.23 -27.41 23.73
N THR A 408 6.83 -28.60 23.73
CA THR A 408 7.85 -28.96 22.74
C THR A 408 7.30 -28.85 21.31
N GLN A 409 6.07 -29.31 21.08
CA GLN A 409 5.40 -29.21 19.78
C GLN A 409 5.15 -27.75 19.37
N HIS A 410 4.61 -26.92 20.26
CA HIS A 410 4.41 -25.48 19.98
C HIS A 410 5.73 -24.76 19.65
N TRP A 411 6.82 -25.08 20.37
CA TRP A 411 8.14 -24.53 20.05
C TRP A 411 8.65 -25.01 18.67
N MET A 412 8.51 -26.30 18.34
CA MET A 412 8.89 -26.82 17.02
C MET A 412 8.06 -26.20 15.88
N GLU A 413 6.76 -26.00 16.09
CA GLU A 413 5.88 -25.31 15.13
C GLU A 413 6.29 -23.85 14.93
N ALA A 414 6.61 -23.12 16.00
CA ALA A 414 7.12 -21.76 15.92
C ALA A 414 8.45 -21.67 15.16
N PHE A 415 9.38 -22.61 15.38
CA PHE A 415 10.62 -22.67 14.61
C PHE A 415 10.37 -22.97 13.12
N TRP A 416 9.49 -23.92 12.80
CA TRP A 416 9.14 -24.21 11.40
C TRP A 416 8.46 -23.02 10.72
N GLN A 417 7.59 -22.29 11.42
CA GLN A 417 6.99 -21.06 10.91
C GLN A 417 8.05 -19.97 10.69
N GLN A 418 8.99 -19.78 11.63
CA GLN A 418 10.09 -18.83 11.48
C GLN A 418 10.95 -19.11 10.24
N PHE A 419 11.36 -20.37 10.02
CA PHE A 419 12.12 -20.75 8.83
C PHE A 419 11.30 -20.56 7.54
N TYR A 420 10.01 -20.86 7.57
CA TYR A 420 9.12 -20.61 6.44
C TYR A 420 9.04 -19.10 6.15
N ASP A 421 8.75 -18.26 7.14
CA ASP A 421 8.67 -16.81 7.00
C ASP A 421 9.97 -16.19 6.45
N MET A 422 11.13 -16.62 6.98
CA MET A 422 12.44 -16.19 6.48
C MET A 422 12.68 -16.61 5.02
N SER A 423 12.21 -17.79 4.60
CA SER A 423 12.29 -18.23 3.20
C SER A 423 11.43 -17.37 2.25
N GLN A 424 10.27 -16.91 2.73
CA GLN A 424 9.31 -16.17 1.92
C GLN A 424 9.67 -14.67 1.82
N TRP A 425 10.11 -14.07 2.93
CA TRP A 425 10.53 -12.66 2.99
C TRP A 425 11.97 -12.41 2.52
N ARG A 426 12.77 -13.47 2.32
CA ARG A 426 14.09 -13.42 1.65
C ARG A 426 15.02 -12.39 2.30
N GLN A 427 15.50 -11.40 1.55
CA GLN A 427 16.47 -10.42 2.02
C GLN A 427 15.93 -9.49 3.13
N CYS A 428 14.61 -9.41 3.29
CA CYS A 428 13.98 -8.64 4.37
C CYS A 428 14.12 -9.30 5.76
N CYS A 429 14.63 -10.53 5.82
CA CYS A 429 14.97 -11.23 7.06
C CYS A 429 16.48 -11.35 7.30
N ASP A 430 17.31 -10.83 6.40
CA ASP A 430 18.78 -10.82 6.59
C ASP A 430 19.18 -9.68 7.54
N ASP A 431 18.67 -8.46 7.30
CA ASP A 431 18.80 -7.30 8.19
C ASP A 431 17.46 -6.55 8.32
N LEU A 432 17.16 -6.03 9.52
CA LEU A 432 15.93 -5.28 9.77
C LEU A 432 16.04 -3.84 9.21
N MET A 433 15.43 -3.62 8.04
CA MET A 433 15.37 -2.31 7.38
C MET A 433 14.65 -1.26 8.24
N LYS A 434 15.10 0.00 8.17
CA LYS A 434 14.47 1.11 8.89
C LYS A 434 13.28 1.68 8.12
N ILE A 435 12.16 1.86 8.81
CA ILE A 435 11.02 2.64 8.33
C ILE A 435 11.03 3.97 9.09
N GLU A 436 11.54 5.02 8.47
CA GLU A 436 11.51 6.36 9.04
C GLU A 436 10.13 6.99 8.84
N LEU A 437 9.37 7.05 9.93
CA LEU A 437 8.16 7.86 9.98
C LEU A 437 8.57 9.32 10.23
N PRO A 438 8.08 10.29 9.43
CA PRO A 438 8.33 11.70 9.72
C PRO A 438 7.77 12.01 11.11
N SER A 439 8.65 12.49 12.00
CA SER A 439 8.24 13.08 13.28
C SER A 439 7.19 14.16 13.01
N PRO A 440 6.14 14.31 13.85
CA PRO A 440 5.16 15.38 13.73
C PRO A 440 5.82 16.74 14.02
N ARG A 441 6.55 17.25 13.02
CA ARG A 441 7.20 18.56 13.04
C ARG A 441 6.11 19.62 12.99
N LYS A 442 6.26 20.66 13.81
CA LYS A 442 5.54 21.93 13.62
C LYS A 442 5.79 22.41 12.18
N PRO A 443 4.81 23.06 11.52
CA PRO A 443 4.95 23.48 10.13
C PRO A 443 6.25 24.25 9.94
N ALA A 444 7.08 23.78 8.99
CA ALA A 444 8.37 24.37 8.73
C ALA A 444 8.18 25.82 8.27
N ILE A 445 8.99 26.73 8.82
CA ILE A 445 9.11 28.09 8.28
C ILE A 445 9.63 27.93 6.85
N VAL A 446 8.95 28.56 5.89
CA VAL A 446 9.27 28.47 4.46
C VAL A 446 10.69 28.99 4.21
N THR A 447 11.65 28.07 4.14
CA THR A 447 12.96 28.35 3.55
C THR A 447 12.76 28.57 2.05
N PRO A 448 13.40 29.59 1.43
CA PRO A 448 13.27 29.82 0.01
C PRO A 448 13.76 28.58 -0.75
N LYS A 449 12.94 28.11 -1.72
CA LYS A 449 13.28 26.96 -2.56
C LYS A 449 14.62 27.22 -3.25
N GLN A 450 15.54 26.25 -3.20
CA GLN A 450 16.68 26.26 -4.11
C GLN A 450 16.13 26.22 -5.55
N GLY A 451 16.48 27.24 -6.32
CA GLY A 451 16.08 27.33 -7.72
C GLY A 451 16.82 26.31 -8.57
N SER A 452 16.22 25.96 -9.72
CA SER A 452 16.88 25.17 -10.75
C SER A 452 18.23 25.80 -11.14
N LEU A 453 19.29 24.98 -11.28
CA LEU A 453 20.64 25.38 -11.69
C LEU A 453 20.67 26.20 -13.00
N TYR A 454 19.69 25.98 -13.88
CA TYR A 454 19.53 26.75 -15.11
C TYR A 454 19.14 28.22 -14.89
N HIS A 455 18.60 28.58 -13.71
CA HIS A 455 18.19 29.95 -13.42
C HIS A 455 19.36 30.83 -12.94
N GLU A 456 20.36 30.25 -12.26
CA GLU A 456 21.60 30.98 -11.89
C GLU A 456 22.47 31.29 -13.11
N MET A 457 22.47 30.44 -14.13
CA MET A 457 23.27 30.65 -15.35
C MET A 457 22.73 31.72 -16.31
N VAL A 458 21.52 32.26 -16.07
CA VAL A 458 20.82 33.16 -17.01
C VAL A 458 20.37 34.47 -16.35
N ALA A 459 21.09 34.92 -15.31
CA ALA A 459 21.03 36.31 -14.88
C ALA A 459 21.79 37.20 -15.88
N PRO A 460 21.14 38.10 -16.64
CA PRO A 460 21.85 39.02 -17.51
C PRO A 460 22.62 40.05 -16.67
N ALA A 461 23.90 40.25 -16.98
CA ALA A 461 24.69 41.34 -16.43
C ALA A 461 24.25 42.70 -17.01
N SER A 462 23.08 43.19 -16.61
CA SER A 462 22.66 44.58 -16.81
C SER A 462 23.18 45.42 -15.65
N GLY A 463 24.30 46.09 -15.85
CA GLY A 463 24.87 46.98 -14.84
C GLY A 463 24.08 48.28 -14.71
N GLU A 464 23.52 48.51 -13.53
CA GLU A 464 23.43 49.84 -12.91
C GLU A 464 23.61 49.64 -11.39
N GLY A 465 24.39 50.52 -10.76
CA GLY A 465 24.97 50.25 -9.45
C GLY A 465 23.95 50.34 -8.31
N LEU A 466 23.81 49.25 -7.55
CA LEU A 466 23.37 49.32 -6.15
C LEU A 466 24.53 48.89 -5.24
N LEU A 467 24.74 49.68 -4.19
CA LEU A 467 25.89 49.55 -3.30
C LEU A 467 25.89 48.21 -2.54
N LEU A 468 27.10 47.66 -2.37
CA LEU A 468 27.38 46.58 -1.44
C LEU A 468 26.84 46.89 -0.04
N GLN A 469 25.97 46.04 0.49
CA GLN A 469 25.76 45.91 1.94
C GLN A 469 25.71 44.43 2.34
N ASP A 470 26.79 44.03 3.01
CA ASP A 470 26.88 42.95 4.00
C ASP A 470 26.39 41.55 3.64
N ASN A 471 27.17 40.90 2.77
CA ASN A 471 27.33 39.44 2.85
C ASN A 471 27.95 39.06 4.21
N ALA A 472 27.10 38.56 5.12
CA ALA A 472 27.50 37.98 6.40
C ALA A 472 28.20 36.61 6.24
N VAL A 473 29.35 36.61 5.57
CA VAL A 473 30.29 35.48 5.58
C VAL A 473 30.84 35.34 6.99
N SER A 474 30.61 34.18 7.65
CA SER A 474 31.14 33.89 8.98
C SER A 474 32.65 34.17 9.04
N ALA A 475 33.11 34.72 10.16
CA ALA A 475 34.53 34.97 10.40
C ALA A 475 35.39 33.70 10.25
N GLU A 476 34.81 32.53 10.53
CA GLU A 476 35.46 31.22 10.37
C GLU A 476 35.80 30.90 8.92
N ILE A 477 34.94 31.29 7.95
CA ILE A 477 35.18 31.06 6.52
C ILE A 477 36.31 31.98 6.02
N ARG A 478 36.40 33.23 6.51
CA ARG A 478 37.55 34.10 6.20
C ARG A 478 38.84 33.57 6.81
N ALA A 479 38.81 33.02 8.03
CA ALA A 479 39.96 32.39 8.65
C ALA A 479 40.45 31.18 7.83
N LEU A 480 39.53 30.28 7.43
CA LEU A 480 39.85 29.09 6.64
C LEU A 480 40.43 29.41 5.25
N LEU A 481 39.92 30.45 4.59
CA LEU A 481 40.48 30.91 3.31
C LEU A 481 41.84 31.60 3.49
N SER A 482 42.04 32.32 4.61
CA SER A 482 43.33 32.97 4.88
C SER A 482 44.46 31.99 5.19
N SER A 483 44.19 30.82 5.77
CA SER A 483 45.22 29.77 5.92
C SER A 483 45.54 29.08 4.60
N TYR A 484 44.54 28.88 3.73
CA TYR A 484 44.71 28.16 2.47
C TYR A 484 45.56 28.91 1.41
N TYR A 485 45.63 30.25 1.49
CA TYR A 485 46.39 31.08 0.54
C TYR A 485 47.76 31.55 1.04
N ASN A 486 48.15 31.27 2.29
CA ASN A 486 49.46 31.66 2.82
C ASN A 486 50.54 30.56 2.74
N ASP A 487 50.17 29.29 2.47
CA ASP A 487 51.12 28.18 2.27
C ASP A 487 51.49 27.96 0.79
N SER A 488 51.50 29.02 -0.03
CA SER A 488 51.86 28.94 -1.45
C SER A 488 52.44 30.25 -1.99
N TYR A 489 53.59 30.68 -1.46
CA TYR A 489 54.76 31.16 -2.25
C TYR A 489 56.01 31.31 -1.37
#